data_AF-A0A1H7GY42-F1
#
_entry.id   AF-A0A1H7GY42-F1
#
_cell.length_a   1.000
_cell.length_b   1.000
_cell.length_c   1.000
_cell.angle_alpha   90.00
_cell.angle_beta   90.00
_cell.angle_gamma   90.00
#
_symmetry.space_group_name_H-M   'P 1'
#
loop_
_entity.id
_entity.type
_entity.pdbx_description
1 polymer ?
#
loop_
_entity_poly.entity_id
_entity_poly.type
_entity_poly.pdbx_seq_one_letter_code
_entity_poly.pdbx_strand_id
1 'polypeptide(L)'
;MFSVDEVIYNMHHFEEENFERFDELYDDVRSGNFTAEKDAVKRLCSTFETEFTQIHPQQYHKAVSMTFMIAEKMGKEEGFRQLAEGLCRLGEDKGSYVHEYISMLFYSYKKADLEIFRENLDRQEQNENVWKQIEKLCAQDNERLRAAKEVFGTKER
;
A
#
# COMPACT_ATOMS: atom_id res chain seq x y z
N MET A 1 -2.58 5.74 -21.32
CA MET A 1 -3.62 5.22 -20.41
C MET A 1 -2.88 4.36 -19.43
N PHE A 2 -2.88 4.72 -18.14
CA PHE A 2 -2.22 3.91 -17.11
C PHE A 2 -2.93 2.57 -16.99
N SER A 3 -2.17 1.48 -16.98
CA SER A 3 -2.68 0.14 -16.77
C SER A 3 -1.95 -0.49 -15.59
N VAL A 4 -2.72 -0.98 -14.62
CA VAL A 4 -2.13 -1.68 -13.47
C VAL A 4 -1.50 -2.99 -13.91
N ASP A 5 -2.06 -3.64 -14.93
CA ASP A 5 -1.46 -4.81 -15.58
C ASP A 5 -0.07 -4.52 -16.10
N GLU A 6 0.14 -3.32 -16.67
CA GLU A 6 1.44 -2.92 -17.19
C GLU A 6 2.46 -2.67 -16.07
N VAL A 7 2.04 -2.06 -14.95
CA VAL A 7 2.90 -1.92 -13.76
C VAL A 7 3.29 -3.29 -13.24
N ILE A 8 2.32 -4.18 -13.04
CA ILE A 8 2.54 -5.54 -12.56
C ILE A 8 3.49 -6.28 -13.51
N TYR A 9 3.20 -6.26 -14.81
CA TYR A 9 4.03 -6.91 -15.82
C TYR A 9 5.49 -6.47 -15.74
N ASN A 10 5.76 -5.16 -15.73
CA ASN A 10 7.12 -4.63 -15.68
C ASN A 10 7.82 -4.84 -14.33
N MET A 11 7.07 -5.06 -13.23
CA MET A 11 7.66 -5.50 -11.96
C MET A 11 8.07 -6.97 -11.97
N HIS A 12 7.42 -7.81 -12.78
CA HIS A 12 7.69 -9.26 -12.85
C HIS A 12 8.75 -9.65 -13.88
N HIS A 13 9.13 -8.76 -14.79
CA HIS A 13 10.10 -9.03 -15.86
C HIS A 13 11.36 -8.17 -15.68
N PHE A 14 12.53 -8.80 -15.71
CA PHE A 14 13.82 -8.22 -15.34
C PHE A 14 14.70 -7.90 -16.55
N GLU A 15 14.15 -7.19 -17.52
CA GLU A 15 14.88 -6.68 -18.68
C GLU A 15 15.03 -5.15 -18.54
N GLU A 16 16.11 -4.56 -19.10
CA GLU A 16 16.39 -3.11 -19.02
C GLU A 16 15.17 -2.28 -19.47
N GLU A 17 14.53 -2.69 -20.57
CA GLU A 17 13.31 -2.08 -21.10
C GLU A 17 12.15 -2.10 -20.09
N ASN A 18 12.03 -3.13 -19.24
CA ASN A 18 11.00 -3.20 -18.21
C ASN A 18 11.26 -2.21 -17.07
N PHE A 19 12.52 -1.99 -16.71
CA PHE A 19 12.88 -1.00 -15.68
C PHE A 19 12.58 0.42 -16.15
N GLU A 20 13.01 0.76 -17.38
CA GLU A 20 12.70 2.06 -17.99
C GLU A 20 11.19 2.27 -18.08
N ARG A 21 10.45 1.24 -18.53
CA ARG A 21 8.99 1.33 -18.64
C ARG A 21 8.30 1.48 -17.29
N PHE A 22 8.77 0.78 -16.26
CA PHE A 22 8.26 0.94 -14.91
C PHE A 22 8.50 2.37 -14.37
N ASP A 23 9.66 2.95 -14.68
CA ASP A 23 10.00 4.32 -14.28
C ASP A 23 9.14 5.37 -15.00
N GLU A 24 8.87 5.18 -16.29
CA GLU A 24 7.91 6.00 -17.04
C GLU A 24 6.50 5.93 -16.42
N LEU A 25 6.02 4.73 -16.07
CA LEU A 25 4.72 4.55 -15.42
C LEU A 25 4.67 5.24 -14.05
N TYR A 26 5.75 5.15 -13.28
CA TYR A 26 5.89 5.87 -12.02
C TYR A 26 5.81 7.38 -12.23
N ASP A 27 6.49 7.92 -13.24
CA ASP A 27 6.48 9.35 -13.54
C ASP A 27 5.12 9.85 -14.04
N ASP A 28 4.39 9.04 -14.81
CA ASP A 28 3.01 9.32 -15.22
C ASP A 28 2.08 9.41 -14.00
N VAL A 29 2.18 8.45 -13.07
CA VAL A 29 1.40 8.44 -11.82
C VAL A 29 1.76 9.65 -10.96
N ARG A 30 3.06 9.91 -10.77
CA ARG A 30 3.58 11.05 -10.00
C ARG A 30 3.14 12.39 -10.56
N SER A 31 3.05 12.52 -11.88
CA SER A 31 2.61 13.74 -12.56
C SER A 31 1.09 13.88 -12.61
N GLY A 32 0.34 12.87 -12.15
CA GLY A 32 -1.13 12.84 -12.23
C GLY A 32 -1.67 12.59 -13.63
N ASN A 33 -0.82 12.18 -14.57
CA ASN A 33 -1.12 11.93 -15.98
C ASN A 33 -1.68 10.51 -16.21
N PHE A 34 -2.63 10.11 -15.37
CA PHE A 34 -3.21 8.78 -15.41
C PHE A 34 -4.72 8.79 -15.16
N THR A 35 -5.36 7.68 -15.51
CA THR A 35 -6.74 7.39 -15.13
C THR A 35 -6.70 6.15 -14.25
N ALA A 36 -7.22 6.27 -13.03
CA ALA A 36 -7.26 5.15 -12.10
C ALA A 36 -8.35 4.15 -12.54
N GLU A 37 -7.96 2.89 -12.71
CA GLU A 37 -8.92 1.80 -12.84
C GLU A 37 -9.69 1.60 -11.53
N LYS A 38 -10.92 1.07 -11.61
CA LYS A 38 -11.81 0.91 -10.46
C LYS A 38 -11.20 0.11 -9.31
N ASP A 39 -10.31 -0.84 -9.56
CA ASP A 39 -9.70 -1.70 -8.53
C ASP A 39 -8.18 -1.55 -8.44
N ALA A 40 -7.64 -0.42 -8.91
CA ALA A 40 -6.20 -0.27 -9.12
C ALA A 40 -5.34 -0.45 -7.86
N VAL A 41 -5.75 0.17 -6.75
CA VAL A 41 -5.02 0.13 -5.46
C VAL A 41 -4.95 -1.30 -4.95
N LYS A 42 -6.09 -2.00 -4.97
CA LYS A 42 -6.18 -3.39 -4.51
C LYS A 42 -5.28 -4.30 -5.34
N ARG A 43 -5.28 -4.14 -6.67
CA ARG A 43 -4.46 -4.94 -7.60
C ARG A 43 -2.96 -4.72 -7.39
N LEU A 44 -2.53 -3.47 -7.14
CA LEU A 44 -1.13 -3.16 -6.83
C LEU A 44 -0.66 -3.74 -5.49
N CYS A 45 -1.57 -3.88 -4.51
CA CYS A 45 -1.27 -4.60 -3.28
C CYS A 45 -1.06 -6.10 -3.58
N SER A 46 -1.94 -6.69 -4.38
CA SER A 46 -1.89 -8.11 -4.74
C SER A 46 -0.68 -8.50 -5.60
N THR A 47 0.04 -7.54 -6.19
CA THR A 47 1.33 -7.79 -6.85
C THR A 47 2.28 -8.56 -5.93
N PHE A 48 2.22 -8.30 -4.62
CA PHE A 48 3.07 -8.94 -3.62
C PHE A 48 2.60 -10.32 -3.13
N GLU A 49 1.49 -10.84 -3.65
CA GLU A 49 1.04 -12.22 -3.40
C GLU A 49 1.95 -13.23 -4.09
N THR A 50 2.47 -12.88 -5.27
CA THR A 50 3.34 -13.76 -6.06
C THR A 50 4.75 -13.77 -5.50
N GLU A 51 5.40 -14.94 -5.51
CA GLU A 51 6.83 -15.02 -5.19
C GLU A 51 7.67 -14.39 -6.30
N PHE A 52 8.55 -13.47 -5.90
CA PHE A 52 9.48 -12.84 -6.82
C PHE A 52 10.83 -13.54 -6.72
N THR A 53 11.34 -13.99 -7.87
CA THR A 53 12.70 -14.54 -7.95
C THR A 53 13.72 -13.47 -7.55
N GLN A 54 13.47 -12.23 -7.95
CA GLN A 54 14.16 -11.00 -7.54
C GLN A 54 13.14 -9.85 -7.58
N ILE A 55 13.26 -8.83 -6.73
CA ILE A 55 12.63 -7.50 -6.90
C ILE A 55 13.72 -6.50 -6.55
N HIS A 56 13.89 -5.45 -7.37
CA HIS A 56 14.78 -4.37 -6.97
C HIS A 56 14.11 -3.54 -5.85
N PRO A 57 14.77 -3.31 -4.69
CA PRO A 57 14.16 -2.57 -3.57
C PRO A 57 13.57 -1.21 -3.95
N GLN A 58 14.13 -0.54 -4.96
CA GLN A 58 13.60 0.74 -5.44
C GLN A 58 12.26 0.60 -6.18
N GLN A 59 12.07 -0.47 -6.97
CA GLN A 59 10.79 -0.72 -7.66
C GLN A 59 9.69 -0.99 -6.63
N TYR A 60 10.05 -1.68 -5.55
CA TYR A 60 9.15 -1.90 -4.43
C TYR A 60 8.65 -0.58 -3.82
N HIS A 61 9.56 0.31 -3.40
CA HIS A 61 9.16 1.60 -2.83
C HIS A 61 8.35 2.46 -3.81
N LYS A 62 8.70 2.43 -5.11
CA LYS A 62 7.94 3.10 -6.16
C LYS A 62 6.52 2.55 -6.29
N ALA A 63 6.35 1.23 -6.28
CA ALA A 63 5.03 0.59 -6.34
C ALA A 63 4.16 0.96 -5.13
N VAL A 64 4.71 0.89 -3.91
CA VAL A 64 4.00 1.33 -2.69
C VAL A 64 3.60 2.81 -2.82
N SER A 65 4.52 3.67 -3.28
CA SER A 65 4.25 5.10 -3.48
C SER A 65 3.14 5.34 -4.52
N MET A 66 3.18 4.63 -5.65
CA MET A 66 2.13 4.70 -6.68
C MET A 66 0.78 4.30 -6.12
N THR A 67 0.71 3.24 -5.30
CA THR A 67 -0.53 2.80 -4.66
C THR A 67 -1.18 3.93 -3.86
N PHE A 68 -0.40 4.71 -3.09
CA PHE A 68 -0.93 5.86 -2.34
C PHE A 68 -1.31 7.04 -3.24
N MET A 69 -0.51 7.35 -4.28
CA MET A 69 -0.86 8.40 -5.25
C MET A 69 -2.16 8.08 -6.00
N ILE A 70 -2.37 6.81 -6.35
CA ILE A 70 -3.60 6.33 -6.98
C ILE A 70 -4.76 6.38 -5.98
N ALA A 71 -4.57 5.94 -4.74
CA ALA A 71 -5.58 6.03 -3.68
C ALA A 71 -6.06 7.47 -3.46
N GLU A 72 -5.14 8.44 -3.48
CA GLU A 72 -5.50 9.86 -3.37
C GLU A 72 -6.30 10.36 -4.57
N LYS A 73 -5.92 9.96 -5.79
CA LYS A 73 -6.64 10.31 -7.02
C LYS A 73 -8.06 9.74 -7.04
N MET A 74 -8.26 8.54 -6.49
CA MET A 74 -9.57 7.88 -6.36
C MET A 74 -10.44 8.49 -5.24
N GLY A 75 -9.83 9.25 -4.34
CA GLY A 75 -10.44 9.73 -3.10
C GLY A 75 -10.18 8.79 -1.94
N LYS A 76 -9.85 9.37 -0.77
CA LYS A 76 -9.33 8.62 0.39
C LYS A 76 -10.24 7.49 0.86
N GLU A 77 -11.55 7.68 0.86
CA GLU A 77 -12.50 6.62 1.28
C GLU A 77 -12.34 5.37 0.41
N GLU A 78 -12.43 5.54 -0.92
CA GLU A 78 -12.35 4.44 -1.86
C GLU A 78 -10.94 3.87 -1.96
N GLY A 79 -9.93 4.74 -1.96
CA GLY A 79 -8.52 4.35 -1.96
C GLY A 79 -8.15 3.52 -0.73
N PHE A 80 -8.55 3.96 0.47
CA PHE A 80 -8.26 3.23 1.71
C PHE A 80 -9.08 1.97 1.89
N ARG A 81 -10.33 1.95 1.40
CA ARG A 81 -11.12 0.71 1.30
C ARG A 81 -10.37 -0.35 0.50
N GLN A 82 -9.87 0.03 -0.69
CA GLN A 82 -9.10 -0.89 -1.53
C GLN A 82 -7.74 -1.26 -0.95
N LEU A 83 -7.06 -0.33 -0.30
CA LEU A 83 -5.80 -0.60 0.39
C LEU A 83 -6.01 -1.63 1.51
N ALA A 84 -7.04 -1.44 2.34
CA ALA A 84 -7.36 -2.39 3.41
C ALA A 84 -7.69 -3.78 2.85
N GLU A 85 -8.52 -3.87 1.81
CA GLU A 85 -8.84 -5.13 1.11
C GLU A 85 -7.59 -5.79 0.53
N GLY A 86 -6.72 -5.03 -0.13
CA GLY A 86 -5.49 -5.53 -0.75
C GLY A 86 -4.49 -6.05 0.28
N LEU A 87 -4.26 -5.31 1.37
CA LEU A 87 -3.33 -5.71 2.44
C LEU A 87 -3.82 -6.93 3.22
N CYS A 88 -5.13 -7.08 3.42
CA CYS A 88 -5.70 -8.24 4.12
C CYS A 88 -5.56 -9.55 3.31
N ARG A 89 -5.39 -9.47 1.99
CA ARG A 89 -5.14 -10.63 1.13
C ARG A 89 -3.70 -11.12 1.19
N LEU A 90 -2.77 -10.28 1.62
CA LEU A 90 -1.38 -10.65 1.76
C LEU A 90 -1.21 -11.62 2.95
N GLY A 91 -0.72 -12.83 2.64
CA GLY A 91 -0.42 -13.86 3.63
C GLY A 91 0.56 -13.41 4.72
N GLU A 92 0.61 -14.13 5.83
CA GLU A 92 1.50 -13.78 6.96
C GLU A 92 2.99 -13.74 6.59
N ASP A 93 3.40 -14.58 5.63
CA ASP A 93 4.75 -14.64 5.06
C ASP A 93 5.13 -13.36 4.31
N LYS A 94 4.14 -12.54 3.92
CA LYS A 94 4.29 -11.24 3.27
C LYS A 94 4.31 -10.06 4.26
N GLY A 95 4.50 -10.32 5.56
CA GLY A 95 4.42 -9.31 6.61
C GLY A 95 5.37 -8.12 6.46
N SER A 96 6.54 -8.28 5.81
CA SER A 96 7.44 -7.17 5.49
C SER A 96 6.82 -6.18 4.50
N TYR A 97 6.06 -6.68 3.52
CA TYR A 97 5.39 -5.84 2.55
C TYR A 97 4.26 -5.05 3.19
N VAL A 98 3.43 -5.73 3.98
CA VAL A 98 2.38 -5.09 4.79
C VAL A 98 2.98 -4.02 5.70
N HIS A 99 4.14 -4.30 6.33
CA HIS A 99 4.81 -3.35 7.21
C HIS A 99 5.20 -2.04 6.51
N GLU A 100 5.73 -2.09 5.29
CA GLU A 100 6.07 -0.87 4.54
C GLU A 100 4.82 -0.04 4.21
N TYR A 101 3.75 -0.70 3.74
CA TYR A 101 2.50 -0.02 3.42
C TYR A 101 1.94 0.71 4.65
N ILE A 102 1.89 0.03 5.79
CA ILE A 102 1.43 0.64 7.05
C ILE A 102 2.38 1.74 7.52
N SER A 103 3.70 1.56 7.36
CA SER A 103 4.67 2.60 7.69
C SER A 103 4.44 3.85 6.84
N MET A 104 4.33 3.71 5.52
CA MET A 104 4.08 4.83 4.62
C MET A 104 2.75 5.51 4.95
N LEU A 105 1.69 4.74 5.23
CA LEU A 105 0.40 5.27 5.68
C LEU A 105 0.57 6.14 6.94
N PHE A 106 1.24 5.61 7.97
CA PHE A 106 1.39 6.31 9.25
C PHE A 106 2.25 7.57 9.16
N TYR A 107 3.25 7.59 8.28
CA TYR A 107 4.10 8.77 8.08
C TYR A 107 3.48 9.82 7.15
N SER A 108 2.54 9.43 6.29
CA SER A 108 2.00 10.32 5.25
C SER A 108 0.65 10.93 5.59
N TYR A 109 -0.12 10.30 6.49
CA TYR A 109 -1.51 10.69 6.74
C TYR A 109 -1.75 11.19 8.16
N LYS A 110 -2.62 12.19 8.27
CA LYS A 110 -3.10 12.74 9.55
C LYS A 110 -4.11 11.81 10.20
N LYS A 111 -4.33 11.99 11.50
CA LYS A 111 -5.27 11.23 12.33
C LYS A 111 -6.62 10.94 11.67
N ALA A 112 -7.31 11.97 11.17
CA ALA A 112 -8.63 11.81 10.55
C ALA A 112 -8.62 10.89 9.31
N ASP A 113 -7.53 10.88 8.55
CA ASP A 113 -7.38 9.99 7.39
C ASP A 113 -7.09 8.54 7.88
N LEU A 114 -6.31 8.39 8.94
CA LEU A 114 -6.03 7.10 9.56
C LEU A 114 -7.30 6.46 10.17
N GLU A 115 -8.22 7.27 10.69
CA GLU A 115 -9.53 6.80 11.18
C GLU A 115 -10.35 6.17 10.04
N ILE A 116 -10.36 6.78 8.84
CA ILE A 116 -11.00 6.20 7.65
C ILE A 116 -10.39 4.84 7.29
N PHE A 117 -9.05 4.75 7.30
CA PHE A 117 -8.39 3.47 7.03
C PHE A 117 -8.73 2.42 8.09
N ARG A 118 -8.73 2.80 9.38
CA ARG A 118 -9.11 1.90 10.48
C ARG A 118 -10.52 1.34 10.28
N GLU A 119 -11.51 2.19 10.01
CA GLU A 119 -12.88 1.76 9.78
C GLU A 119 -13.00 0.76 8.62
N ASN A 120 -12.25 1.00 7.54
CA ASN A 120 -12.22 0.09 6.40
C ASN A 120 -11.51 -1.24 6.71
N LEU A 121 -10.47 -1.22 7.56
CA LEU A 121 -9.75 -2.40 8.03
C LEU A 121 -10.60 -3.25 8.99
N ASP A 122 -11.34 -2.62 9.91
CA ASP A 122 -12.22 -3.30 10.87
C ASP A 122 -13.37 -4.05 10.18
N ARG A 123 -13.74 -3.63 8.96
CA ARG A 123 -14.74 -4.34 8.12
C ARG A 123 -14.19 -5.59 7.43
N GLN A 124 -12.87 -5.82 7.43
CA GLN A 124 -12.25 -6.99 6.79
C GLN A 124 -12.19 -8.16 7.77
N GLU A 125 -12.72 -9.32 7.37
CA GLU A 125 -12.70 -10.54 8.21
C GLU A 125 -11.28 -11.08 8.42
N GLN A 126 -10.36 -10.85 7.49
CA GLN A 126 -8.99 -11.39 7.47
C GLN A 126 -7.94 -10.31 7.68
N ASN A 127 -7.98 -9.58 8.80
CA ASN A 127 -7.10 -8.43 9.04
C ASN A 127 -5.96 -8.69 10.06
N GLU A 128 -5.79 -9.92 10.54
CA GLU A 128 -4.87 -10.23 11.64
C GLU A 128 -3.40 -9.88 11.33
N ASN A 129 -2.93 -10.20 10.11
CA ASN A 129 -1.57 -9.88 9.69
C ASN A 129 -1.33 -8.35 9.66
N VAL A 130 -2.31 -7.59 9.15
CA VAL A 130 -2.24 -6.13 9.09
C VAL A 130 -2.18 -5.54 10.50
N TRP A 131 -3.06 -6.00 11.40
CA TRP A 131 -3.05 -5.60 12.79
C TRP A 131 -1.73 -5.91 13.50
N LYS A 132 -1.15 -7.08 13.24
CA LYS A 132 0.16 -7.45 13.80
C LYS A 132 1.26 -6.48 13.37
N GLN A 133 1.26 -5.99 12.13
CA GLN A 133 2.25 -4.99 11.70
C GLN A 133 1.94 -3.60 12.30
N ILE A 134 0.67 -3.22 12.43
CA ILE A 134 0.23 -1.99 13.10
C ILE A 134 0.69 -1.98 14.56
N GLU A 135 0.48 -3.08 15.29
CA GLU A 135 0.89 -3.24 16.70
C GLU A 135 2.40 -3.09 16.86
N LYS A 136 3.20 -3.74 15.98
CA LYS A 136 4.66 -3.59 15.98
C LYS A 136 5.11 -2.15 15.79
N LEU A 137 4.49 -1.42 14.85
CA LEU A 137 4.80 -0.01 14.60
C LEU A 137 4.41 0.87 15.79
N CYS A 138 3.21 0.66 16.34
CA CYS A 138 2.72 1.43 17.49
C CYS A 138 3.54 1.19 18.77
N ALA A 139 4.20 0.03 18.90
CA ALA A 139 5.10 -0.26 20.01
C ALA A 139 6.42 0.54 19.95
N GLN A 140 6.80 1.09 18.79
CA GLN A 140 8.04 1.85 18.64
C GLN A 140 7.94 3.20 19.37
N ASP A 141 8.99 3.60 20.07
CA ASP A 141 9.07 4.93 20.68
C ASP A 141 9.44 5.99 19.63
N ASN A 142 8.44 6.41 18.85
CA ASN A 142 8.60 7.37 17.77
C ASN A 142 7.45 8.38 17.78
N GLU A 143 7.76 9.66 18.00
CA GLU A 143 6.78 10.75 18.07
C GLU A 143 6.03 10.93 16.74
N ARG A 144 6.65 10.62 15.60
CA ARG A 144 5.99 10.69 14.30
C ARG A 144 4.83 9.70 14.18
N LEU A 145 4.82 8.65 14.99
CA LEU A 145 3.73 7.66 15.03
C LEU A 145 2.61 8.05 16.00
N ARG A 146 2.65 9.22 16.64
CA ARG A 146 1.66 9.65 17.64
C ARG A 146 0.22 9.56 17.11
N ALA A 147 -0.04 10.08 15.91
CA ALA A 147 -1.37 10.03 15.31
C ALA A 147 -1.86 8.59 15.11
N ALA A 148 -0.98 7.71 14.63
CA ALA A 148 -1.29 6.29 14.48
C ALA A 148 -1.56 5.61 15.82
N LYS A 149 -0.75 5.87 16.85
CA LYS A 149 -0.98 5.32 18.20
C LYS A 149 -2.30 5.77 18.80
N GLU A 150 -2.71 7.02 18.58
CA GLU A 150 -4.01 7.52 19.03
C GLU A 150 -5.18 6.82 18.31
N VAL A 151 -5.00 6.38 17.07
CA VAL A 151 -6.04 5.70 16.28
C VAL A 151 -6.04 4.18 16.50
N PHE A 152 -4.87 3.55 16.62
CA PHE A 152 -4.71 2.09 16.59
C PHE A 152 -4.23 1.49 17.93
N GLY A 153 -3.78 2.31 18.88
CA GLY A 153 -3.19 1.82 20.13
C GLY A 153 -4.18 1.24 21.14
N THR A 154 -5.48 1.50 20.98
CA THR A 154 -6.54 1.00 21.86
C THR A 154 -7.34 -0.07 21.13
N LYS A 155 -6.79 -1.27 21.01
CA LYS A 155 -7.60 -2.44 20.67
C LYS A 155 -8.15 -3.01 21.98
N GLU A 156 -9.29 -2.49 22.44
CA GLU A 156 -10.13 -3.26 23.36
C GLU A 156 -10.62 -4.47 22.55
N ARG A 157 -9.92 -5.60 22.69
CA ARG A 157 -10.34 -6.90 22.15
C ARG A 157 -11.24 -7.60 23.15
#